data_AF-A0AAV2R8U6-F1
#
_entry.id   AF-A0AAV2R8U6-F1
#
_cell.length_a   1.000
_cell.length_b   1.000
_cell.length_c   1.000
_cell.angle_alpha   90.00
_cell.angle_beta   90.00
_cell.angle_gamma   90.00
#
_symmetry.space_group_name_H-M   'P 1'
#
loop_
_entity.id
_entity.type
_entity.pdbx_description
1 polymer ?
#
loop_
_entity_poly.entity_id
_entity_poly.type
_entity_poly.pdbx_seq_one_letter_code
_entity_poly.pdbx_strand_id
1 'polypeptide(L)'
;MSLVAKRPSGPPIGLLCPPEFSAANPSQIPNIMSFIPDLLSRGVLRKITSPQPLFYSRLFLVRNKDGPFRMVIDLSRLNKCCLEVPTFRMETVSSIISGIIQELWGCSIDLQDAFFNGPVSWVFHKNLAFILDRVLYVFQYLPFGLAISPWAFSRVVRPIKGQCHLLGIRLHSYLDDFIVLQLSRQALRRDISTILDLFQSLGIAVNEKKSHLTPSQTGIFGCNISLSHSHTVSHYFQGPVNQLTMQQLHAFIPPVSSGIGTPYMGSQFRIVSRHIR
;
A
#
# COMPACT_ATOMS: atom_id res chain seq x y z
N MET A 1 1.88 7.96 -17.35
CA MET A 1 3.14 8.55 -16.83
C MET A 1 4.18 7.44 -16.74
N SER A 2 5.20 7.48 -17.61
CA SER A 2 6.27 6.47 -17.61
C SER A 2 7.23 6.73 -16.45
N LEU A 3 7.38 5.76 -15.55
CA LEU A 3 8.41 5.77 -14.51
C LEU A 3 9.78 5.60 -15.16
N VAL A 4 10.53 6.69 -15.34
CA VAL A 4 11.91 6.64 -15.83
C VAL A 4 12.83 6.37 -14.65
N ALA A 5 13.22 5.11 -14.49
CA ALA A 5 14.27 4.73 -13.54
C ALA A 5 15.63 5.26 -14.03
N LYS A 6 16.28 6.12 -13.23
CA LYS A 6 17.64 6.58 -13.49
C LYS A 6 18.59 5.38 -13.37
N ARG A 7 19.53 5.22 -14.32
CA ARG A 7 20.53 4.13 -14.27
C ARG A 7 21.35 4.27 -12.98
N PRO A 8 21.47 3.24 -12.14
CA PRO A 8 22.32 3.31 -10.96
C PRO A 8 23.78 3.43 -11.40
N SER A 9 24.49 4.43 -10.84
CA SER A 9 25.93 4.61 -11.00
C SER A 9 26.67 3.65 -10.07
N GLY A 10 26.86 2.42 -10.56
CA GLY A 10 27.63 1.35 -9.93
C GLY A 10 27.72 0.19 -10.91
N PRO A 11 28.71 -0.71 -10.80
CA PRO A 11 28.81 -1.85 -11.71
C PRO A 11 27.49 -2.64 -11.66
N PRO A 12 26.97 -3.08 -12.82
CA PRO A 12 25.67 -3.75 -12.87
C PRO A 12 25.73 -5.02 -12.02
N ILE A 13 24.89 -5.07 -10.98
CA ILE A 13 24.78 -6.24 -10.10
C ILE A 13 24.24 -7.40 -10.96
N GLY A 14 25.13 -8.29 -11.38
CA GLY A 14 24.83 -9.66 -11.79
C GLY A 14 23.87 -9.83 -12.97
N LEU A 15 24.22 -9.24 -14.12
CA LEU A 15 23.76 -9.75 -15.42
C LEU A 15 24.21 -11.22 -15.54
N LEU A 16 23.28 -12.13 -15.85
CA LEU A 16 23.47 -13.52 -16.33
C LEU A 16 23.42 -14.68 -15.33
N CYS A 17 23.67 -14.52 -14.02
CA CYS A 17 23.54 -15.64 -13.07
C CYS A 17 22.68 -15.26 -11.85
N PRO A 18 21.66 -16.05 -11.50
CA PRO A 18 20.94 -15.85 -10.25
C PRO A 18 21.89 -16.03 -9.08
N PRO A 19 21.98 -15.05 -8.18
CA PRO A 19 22.79 -15.21 -6.99
C PRO A 19 22.09 -16.17 -6.02
N GLU A 20 22.87 -16.90 -5.22
CA GLU A 20 22.37 -17.88 -4.24
C GLU A 20 21.30 -17.31 -3.31
N PHE A 21 21.38 -16.01 -2.99
CA PHE A 21 20.41 -15.32 -2.14
C PHE A 21 19.01 -15.17 -2.76
N SER A 22 18.85 -15.32 -4.09
CA SER A 22 17.57 -15.19 -4.78
C SER A 22 16.68 -16.43 -4.64
N ALA A 23 17.22 -17.56 -4.16
CA ALA A 23 16.44 -18.77 -3.98
C ALA A 23 15.36 -18.58 -2.90
N ALA A 24 14.14 -19.02 -3.20
CA ALA A 24 13.09 -19.16 -2.20
C ALA A 24 13.52 -20.16 -1.12
N ASN A 25 13.01 -20.01 0.11
CA ASN A 25 13.26 -20.98 1.17
C ASN A 25 12.80 -22.37 0.72
N PRO A 26 13.67 -23.41 0.72
CA PRO A 26 13.34 -24.73 0.19
C PRO A 26 12.05 -25.33 0.78
N SER A 27 11.80 -25.10 2.07
CA SER A 27 10.59 -25.56 2.76
C SER A 27 9.29 -24.94 2.23
N GLN A 28 9.37 -23.75 1.62
CA GLN A 28 8.21 -23.05 1.09
C GLN A 28 7.99 -23.31 -0.40
N ILE A 29 8.97 -23.87 -1.13
CA ILE A 29 8.88 -24.07 -2.59
C ILE A 29 7.61 -24.83 -3.00
N PRO A 30 7.22 -25.97 -2.38
CA PRO A 30 6.01 -26.69 -2.79
C PRO A 30 4.75 -25.84 -2.67
N ASN A 31 4.64 -25.06 -1.59
CA ASN A 31 3.51 -24.17 -1.35
C ASN A 31 3.53 -22.97 -2.29
N ILE A 32 4.71 -22.43 -2.65
CA ILE A 32 4.80 -21.35 -3.64
C ILE A 32 4.37 -21.87 -5.01
N MET A 33 4.83 -23.06 -5.39
CA MET A 33 4.52 -23.69 -6.67
C MET A 33 3.02 -23.91 -6.88
N SER A 34 2.24 -24.17 -5.83
CA SER A 34 0.78 -24.32 -5.96
C SER A 34 0.06 -23.04 -6.40
N PHE A 35 0.63 -21.85 -6.17
CA PHE A 35 0.04 -20.57 -6.60
C PHE A 35 0.40 -20.17 -8.03
N ILE A 36 1.49 -20.73 -8.59
CA ILE A 36 2.03 -20.29 -9.89
C ILE A 36 1.02 -20.45 -11.04
N PRO A 37 0.27 -21.56 -11.18
CA PRO A 37 -0.69 -21.72 -12.27
C PRO A 37 -1.77 -20.63 -12.28
N ASP A 38 -2.35 -20.32 -11.12
CA ASP A 38 -3.35 -19.26 -10.96
C ASP A 38 -2.77 -17.90 -11.39
N LEU A 39 -1.61 -17.55 -10.86
CA LEU A 39 -0.96 -16.26 -11.14
C LEU A 39 -0.54 -16.09 -12.61
N LEU A 40 -0.15 -17.18 -13.28
CA LEU A 40 0.11 -17.17 -14.73
C LEU A 40 -1.19 -17.01 -15.52
N SER A 41 -2.26 -17.72 -15.15
CA SER A 41 -3.55 -17.65 -15.84
C SER A 41 -4.19 -16.26 -15.75
N ARG A 42 -3.99 -15.57 -14.62
CA ARG A 42 -4.42 -14.19 -14.39
C ARG A 42 -3.51 -13.14 -15.03
N GLY A 43 -2.41 -13.55 -15.66
CA GLY A 43 -1.42 -12.65 -16.23
C GLY A 43 -0.60 -11.86 -15.21
N VAL A 44 -0.68 -12.19 -13.92
CA VAL A 44 0.07 -11.53 -12.85
C VAL A 44 1.57 -11.81 -12.97
N LEU A 45 1.90 -13.05 -13.37
CA LEU A 45 3.26 -13.48 -13.63
C LEU A 45 3.45 -13.74 -15.12
N ARG A 46 4.68 -13.55 -15.57
CA ARG A 46 5.14 -13.98 -16.89
C ARG A 46 6.42 -14.78 -16.77
N LYS A 47 6.49 -15.90 -17.48
CA LYS A 47 7.73 -16.67 -17.67
C LYS A 47 8.65 -15.95 -18.65
N ILE A 48 9.94 -15.87 -18.32
CA ILE A 48 10.96 -15.33 -19.22
C ILE A 48 11.83 -16.50 -19.70
N THR A 49 11.96 -16.64 -21.02
CA THR A 49 12.79 -17.66 -21.68
C THR A 49 14.03 -17.07 -22.32
N SER A 50 13.99 -15.79 -22.70
CA SER A 50 15.12 -15.09 -23.31
C SER A 50 16.06 -14.52 -22.25
N PRO A 51 17.38 -14.71 -22.38
CA PRO A 51 18.35 -14.08 -21.49
C PRO A 51 18.29 -12.56 -21.63
N GLN A 52 18.11 -11.86 -20.51
CA GLN A 52 18.07 -10.40 -20.45
C GLN A 52 18.52 -9.89 -19.07
N PRO A 53 19.03 -8.65 -18.95
CA PRO A 53 19.34 -8.03 -17.66
C PRO A 53 18.09 -7.93 -16.78
N LEU A 54 18.11 -8.59 -15.63
CA LEU A 54 17.04 -8.56 -14.64
C LEU A 54 17.61 -8.29 -13.25
N PHE A 55 16.79 -7.67 -12.40
CA PHE A 55 17.03 -7.58 -10.98
C PHE A 55 16.34 -8.77 -10.29
N TYR A 56 17.14 -9.63 -9.67
CA TYR A 56 16.65 -10.82 -9.00
C TYR A 56 16.34 -10.54 -7.53
N SER A 57 15.12 -10.87 -7.12
CA SER A 57 14.64 -10.77 -5.75
C SER A 57 14.15 -12.12 -5.23
N ARG A 58 14.24 -12.31 -3.92
CA ARG A 58 13.77 -13.54 -3.27
C ARG A 58 12.24 -13.54 -3.15
N LEU A 59 11.62 -14.68 -3.42
CA LEU A 59 10.19 -14.91 -3.19
C LEU A 59 9.97 -15.76 -1.93
N PHE A 60 8.97 -15.42 -1.11
CA PHE A 60 8.62 -16.17 0.09
C PHE A 60 7.14 -16.02 0.42
N LEU A 61 6.63 -16.90 1.30
CA LEU A 61 5.27 -16.87 1.80
C LEU A 61 5.22 -16.29 3.22
N VAL A 62 4.24 -15.43 3.46
CA VAL A 62 3.88 -14.92 4.78
C VAL A 62 2.46 -15.40 5.12
N ARG A 63 2.22 -15.81 6.36
CA ARG A 63 0.86 -16.18 6.79
C ARG A 63 -0.04 -14.95 6.80
N ASN A 64 -1.22 -15.04 6.19
CA ASN A 64 -2.26 -14.03 6.38
C ASN A 64 -2.91 -14.24 7.76
N LYS A 65 -3.52 -13.19 8.32
CA LYS A 65 -4.30 -13.33 9.56
C LYS A 65 -5.63 -14.02 9.34
N ASP A 66 -6.26 -13.75 8.19
CA ASP A 66 -7.61 -14.21 7.85
C ASP A 66 -7.61 -15.34 6.80
N GLY A 67 -6.49 -16.03 6.56
CA GLY A 67 -6.40 -17.03 5.50
C GLY A 67 -5.03 -17.69 5.36
N PRO A 68 -4.77 -18.44 4.27
CA PRO A 68 -3.67 -19.40 4.20
C PRO A 68 -2.29 -18.71 4.14
N PHE A 69 -1.90 -18.16 2.98
CA PHE A 69 -0.60 -17.51 2.77
C PHE A 69 -0.68 -16.36 1.77
N ARG A 70 0.26 -15.42 1.87
CA ARG A 70 0.49 -14.30 0.95
C ARG A 70 1.87 -14.43 0.34
N MET A 71 1.93 -14.34 -0.98
CA MET A 71 3.19 -14.31 -1.72
C MET A 71 3.83 -12.93 -1.61
N VAL A 72 5.08 -12.87 -1.15
CA VAL A 72 5.84 -11.64 -0.96
C VAL A 72 7.19 -11.77 -1.65
N ILE A 73 7.58 -10.72 -2.36
CA ILE A 73 8.88 -10.57 -2.99
C ILE A 73 9.73 -9.59 -2.18
N ASP A 74 10.96 -9.98 -1.85
CA ASP A 74 11.89 -9.11 -1.12
C ASP A 74 12.47 -8.05 -2.06
N LEU A 75 11.90 -6.85 -1.97
CA LEU A 75 12.32 -5.67 -2.74
C LEU A 75 13.17 -4.71 -1.92
N SER A 76 13.63 -5.10 -0.72
CA SER A 76 14.40 -4.23 0.17
C SER A 76 15.65 -3.65 -0.52
N ARG A 77 16.36 -4.47 -1.28
CA ARG A 77 17.54 -4.05 -2.05
C ARG A 77 17.15 -3.11 -3.18
N LEU A 78 16.12 -3.46 -3.96
CA LEU A 78 15.62 -2.63 -5.05
C LEU A 78 15.23 -1.24 -4.55
N ASN A 79 14.50 -1.19 -3.43
CA ASN A 79 14.07 0.04 -2.79
C ASN A 79 15.25 0.91 -2.36
N LYS A 80 16.33 0.32 -1.84
CA LYS A 80 17.51 1.05 -1.37
C LYS A 80 18.42 1.52 -2.51
N CYS A 81 18.63 0.70 -3.53
CA CYS A 81 19.65 0.96 -4.55
C CYS A 81 19.15 1.79 -5.73
N CYS A 82 17.87 1.69 -6.02
CA CYS A 82 17.40 1.86 -7.39
C CYS A 82 16.09 2.65 -7.49
N LEU A 83 15.50 3.03 -6.34
CA LEU A 83 14.27 3.80 -6.28
C LEU A 83 14.48 5.10 -5.50
N GLU A 84 14.07 6.20 -6.11
CA GLU A 84 13.82 7.45 -5.44
C GLU A 84 12.31 7.61 -5.31
N VAL A 85 11.80 7.59 -4.08
CA VAL A 85 10.37 7.78 -3.82
C VAL A 85 10.11 9.26 -3.54
N PRO A 86 9.26 9.94 -4.33
CA PRO A 86 8.94 11.33 -4.07
C PRO A 86 8.23 11.47 -2.72
N THR A 87 8.45 12.59 -2.04
CA THR A 87 7.68 12.93 -0.85
C THR A 87 6.22 13.18 -1.22
N PHE A 88 5.29 12.60 -0.46
CA PHE A 88 3.86 12.80 -0.64
C PHE A 88 3.16 12.72 0.71
N ARG A 89 1.94 13.26 0.78
CA ARG A 89 1.11 13.24 1.99
C ARG A 89 -0.04 12.28 1.77
N MET A 90 -0.24 11.38 2.73
CA MET A 90 -1.44 10.56 2.85
C MET A 90 -2.33 11.15 3.94
N GLU A 91 -3.63 10.93 3.81
CA GLU A 91 -4.52 11.15 4.94
C GLU A 91 -4.16 10.16 6.04
N THR A 92 -4.15 10.62 7.28
CA THR A 92 -4.03 9.74 8.44
C THR A 92 -5.41 9.56 9.04
N VAL A 93 -5.64 8.42 9.70
CA VAL A 93 -6.87 8.19 10.46
C VAL A 93 -7.12 9.33 11.46
N SER A 94 -6.06 9.82 12.13
CA SER A 94 -6.15 10.97 13.02
C SER A 94 -6.61 12.25 12.32
N SER A 95 -6.15 12.52 11.09
CA SER A 95 -6.60 13.69 10.32
C SER A 95 -8.08 13.60 9.93
N ILE A 96 -8.55 12.40 9.57
CA ILE A 96 -9.96 12.16 9.24
C ILE A 96 -10.82 12.37 10.48
N ILE A 97 -10.41 11.76 11.60
CA ILE A 97 -11.09 11.87 12.89
C ILE A 97 -11.15 13.32 13.38
N SER A 98 -10.07 14.08 13.25
CA SER A 98 -10.03 15.49 13.68
C SER A 98 -10.99 16.39 12.89
N GLY A 99 -11.42 15.95 11.70
CA GLY A 99 -12.42 16.64 10.88
C GLY A 99 -13.87 16.29 11.24
N ILE A 100 -14.10 15.37 12.18
CA ILE A 100 -15.44 14.98 12.64
C ILE A 100 -15.88 15.96 13.72
N ILE A 101 -16.62 16.99 13.31
CA ILE A 101 -17.11 18.07 14.20
C ILE A 101 -18.54 17.78 14.69
N GLN A 102 -19.24 16.85 14.06
CA GLN A 102 -20.63 16.51 14.31
C GLN A 102 -20.90 15.04 14.00
N GLU A 103 -22.10 14.56 14.33
CA GLU A 103 -22.51 13.19 14.03
C GLU A 103 -22.49 12.91 12.53
N LEU A 104 -21.85 11.80 12.16
CA LEU A 104 -21.73 11.36 10.77
C LEU A 104 -22.11 9.89 10.64
N TRP A 105 -22.55 9.53 9.45
CA TRP A 105 -22.66 8.16 8.97
C TRP A 105 -21.43 7.84 8.13
N GLY A 106 -20.93 6.62 8.26
CA GLY A 106 -19.79 6.13 7.52
C GLY A 106 -20.03 4.77 6.89
N CYS A 107 -19.31 4.51 5.81
CA CYS A 107 -19.14 3.19 5.21
C CYS A 107 -17.67 3.00 4.83
N SER A 108 -17.17 1.77 4.94
CA SER A 108 -15.84 1.40 4.47
C SER A 108 -15.92 0.56 3.20
N ILE A 109 -14.99 0.83 2.29
CA ILE A 109 -14.84 0.12 1.02
C ILE A 109 -13.44 -0.48 1.00
N ASP A 110 -13.37 -1.81 0.90
CA ASP A 110 -12.14 -2.59 0.72
C ASP A 110 -12.02 -2.93 -0.76
N LEU A 111 -10.86 -2.70 -1.36
CA LEU A 111 -10.61 -3.06 -2.75
C LEU A 111 -10.28 -4.56 -2.88
N GLN A 112 -10.85 -5.22 -3.89
CA GLN A 112 -10.51 -6.60 -4.20
C GLN A 112 -9.10 -6.66 -4.78
N ASP A 113 -8.25 -7.51 -4.21
CA ASP A 113 -6.90 -7.76 -4.71
C ASP A 113 -6.15 -6.45 -5.04
N ALA A 114 -6.23 -5.46 -4.14
CA ALA A 114 -5.41 -4.24 -4.17
C ALA A 114 -3.88 -4.50 -4.30
N PHE A 115 -3.54 -5.77 -4.14
CA PHE A 115 -2.31 -6.45 -4.44
C PHE A 115 -1.79 -6.28 -5.88
N PHE A 116 -2.58 -5.73 -6.80
CA PHE A 116 -2.21 -5.55 -8.22
C PHE A 116 -2.56 -4.18 -8.78
N ASN A 117 -2.45 -3.13 -7.96
CA ASN A 117 -2.83 -1.76 -8.32
C ASN A 117 -1.95 -1.16 -9.44
N GLY A 118 -2.34 -1.46 -10.67
CA GLY A 118 -1.85 -0.83 -11.89
C GLY A 118 -0.81 -1.65 -12.66
N PRO A 119 -0.90 -1.71 -13.99
CA PRO A 119 0.13 -2.32 -14.82
C PRO A 119 1.45 -1.61 -14.59
N VAL A 120 2.50 -2.39 -14.37
CA VAL A 120 3.84 -1.86 -14.25
C VAL A 120 4.35 -1.50 -15.65
N SER A 121 5.10 -0.40 -15.76
CA SER A 121 5.76 -0.07 -17.03
C SER A 121 6.63 -1.24 -17.48
N TRP A 122 6.59 -1.58 -18.76
CA TRP A 122 7.43 -2.64 -19.34
C TRP A 122 8.92 -2.49 -19.00
N VAL A 123 9.39 -1.25 -18.87
CA VAL A 123 10.76 -0.92 -18.50
C VAL A 123 11.09 -1.29 -17.05
N PHE A 124 10.09 -1.29 -16.16
CA PHE A 124 10.25 -1.56 -14.73
C PHE A 124 10.03 -3.03 -14.38
N HIS A 125 9.34 -3.82 -15.21
CA HIS A 125 9.20 -5.28 -15.02
C HIS A 125 10.53 -5.99 -14.80
N LYS A 126 11.60 -5.55 -15.47
CA LYS A 126 12.94 -6.11 -15.30
C LYS A 126 13.46 -6.10 -13.87
N ASN A 127 12.89 -5.23 -13.02
CA ASN A 127 13.28 -5.07 -11.63
C ASN A 127 12.53 -6.00 -10.66
N LEU A 128 11.52 -6.72 -11.16
CA LEU A 128 10.58 -7.52 -10.37
C LEU A 128 10.69 -9.01 -10.71
N ALA A 129 11.92 -9.48 -10.96
CA ALA A 129 12.19 -10.84 -11.35
C ALA A 129 12.53 -11.72 -10.15
N PHE A 130 12.16 -13.00 -10.22
CA PHE A 130 12.57 -14.02 -9.26
C PHE A 130 12.74 -15.37 -9.97
N ILE A 131 13.48 -16.27 -9.32
CA ILE A 131 13.64 -17.65 -9.79
C ILE A 131 12.99 -18.60 -8.82
N LEU A 132 12.21 -19.52 -9.37
CA LEU A 132 11.57 -20.60 -8.65
C LEU A 132 11.75 -21.88 -9.45
N ASP A 133 12.33 -22.90 -8.82
CA ASP A 133 12.60 -24.20 -9.44
C ASP A 133 13.29 -24.09 -10.83
N ARG A 134 14.36 -23.29 -10.89
CA ARG A 134 15.14 -22.99 -12.12
C ARG A 134 14.35 -22.29 -13.24
N VAL A 135 13.10 -21.92 -13.01
CA VAL A 135 12.29 -21.14 -13.94
C VAL A 135 12.28 -19.67 -13.51
N LEU A 136 12.44 -18.79 -14.49
CA LEU A 136 12.47 -17.35 -14.31
C LEU A 136 11.08 -16.74 -14.52
N TYR A 137 10.65 -15.97 -13.53
CA TYR A 137 9.36 -15.28 -13.52
C TYR A 137 9.55 -13.78 -13.29
N VAL A 138 8.62 -13.00 -13.81
CA VAL A 138 8.54 -11.55 -13.61
C VAL A 138 7.12 -11.15 -13.26
N PHE A 139 6.97 -10.29 -12.26
CA PHE A 139 5.68 -9.67 -11.93
C PHE A 139 5.28 -8.61 -12.96
N GLN A 140 4.01 -8.64 -13.36
CA GLN A 140 3.40 -7.74 -14.34
C GLN A 140 2.66 -6.55 -13.70
N TYR A 141 2.42 -6.64 -12.40
CA TYR A 141 1.71 -5.66 -11.58
C TYR A 141 2.58 -5.30 -10.37
N LEU A 142 2.27 -4.19 -9.69
CA LEU A 142 3.05 -3.73 -8.54
C LEU A 142 2.93 -4.74 -7.39
N PRO A 143 4.02 -5.42 -6.99
CA PRO A 143 3.97 -6.37 -5.88
C PRO A 143 4.12 -5.66 -4.53
N PHE A 144 3.86 -6.41 -3.45
CA PHE A 144 4.09 -5.92 -2.08
C PHE A 144 5.56 -5.62 -1.82
N GLY A 145 5.76 -4.65 -0.93
CA GLY A 145 7.09 -4.26 -0.49
C GLY A 145 7.79 -3.31 -1.44
N LEU A 146 7.19 -2.92 -2.56
CA LEU A 146 7.75 -1.90 -3.44
C LEU A 146 7.48 -0.49 -2.86
N ALA A 147 8.54 0.25 -2.57
CA ALA A 147 8.45 1.51 -1.82
C ALA A 147 7.68 2.62 -2.57
N ILE A 148 7.64 2.57 -3.90
CA ILE A 148 6.91 3.57 -4.72
C ILE A 148 5.40 3.29 -4.81
N SER A 149 4.93 2.10 -4.43
CA SER A 149 3.52 1.70 -4.60
C SER A 149 2.54 2.64 -3.90
N PRO A 150 2.73 3.04 -2.62
CA PRO A 150 1.84 4.00 -1.96
C PRO A 150 1.77 5.35 -2.68
N TRP A 151 2.90 5.84 -3.17
CA TRP A 151 2.96 7.08 -3.95
C TRP A 151 2.18 6.93 -5.26
N ALA A 152 2.42 5.85 -6.01
CA ALA A 152 1.75 5.58 -7.28
C ALA A 152 0.23 5.47 -7.09
N PHE A 153 -0.20 4.74 -6.06
CA PHE A 153 -1.61 4.60 -5.71
C PHE A 153 -2.25 5.96 -5.38
N SER A 154 -1.56 6.81 -4.62
CA SER A 154 -2.06 8.17 -4.31
C SER A 154 -2.32 9.01 -5.57
N ARG A 155 -1.57 8.79 -6.66
CA ARG A 155 -1.76 9.49 -7.94
C ARG A 155 -3.00 9.01 -8.68
N VAL A 156 -3.39 7.74 -8.52
CA VAL A 156 -4.62 7.17 -9.08
C VAL A 156 -5.84 7.64 -8.28
N VAL A 157 -5.75 7.64 -6.95
CA VAL A 157 -6.87 8.01 -6.08
C VAL A 157 -7.16 9.50 -6.07
N ARG A 158 -6.15 10.37 -6.25
CA ARG A 158 -6.33 11.83 -6.23
C ARG A 158 -7.43 12.35 -7.17
N PRO A 159 -7.47 12.01 -8.47
CA PRO A 159 -8.55 12.46 -9.36
C PRO A 159 -9.92 11.90 -8.96
N ILE A 160 -9.99 10.65 -8.49
CA ILE A 160 -11.24 10.02 -8.00
C ILE A 160 -11.81 10.83 -6.83
N LYS A 161 -10.96 11.15 -5.85
CA LYS A 161 -11.33 12.01 -4.72
C LYS A 161 -11.74 13.41 -5.16
N GLY A 162 -11.06 13.98 -6.15
CA GLY A 162 -11.41 15.26 -6.74
C GLY A 162 -12.83 15.26 -7.33
N GLN A 163 -13.17 14.22 -8.09
CA GLN A 163 -14.50 14.04 -8.65
C GLN A 163 -15.57 13.87 -7.56
N CYS A 164 -15.30 13.02 -6.56
CA CYS A 164 -16.19 12.83 -5.41
C CYS A 164 -16.43 14.16 -4.66
N HIS A 165 -15.38 14.95 -4.47
CA HIS A 165 -15.47 16.25 -3.80
C HIS A 165 -16.36 17.23 -4.57
N LEU A 166 -16.27 17.28 -5.89
CA LEU A 166 -17.14 18.10 -6.74
C LEU A 166 -18.63 17.70 -6.63
N LEU A 167 -18.91 16.44 -6.31
CA LEU A 167 -20.26 15.91 -6.06
C LEU A 167 -20.73 16.08 -4.60
N GLY A 168 -19.91 16.69 -3.74
CA GLY A 168 -20.22 16.83 -2.30
C GLY A 168 -20.00 15.55 -1.49
N ILE A 169 -19.33 14.55 -2.07
CA ILE A 169 -19.05 13.26 -1.43
C ILE A 169 -17.72 13.34 -0.68
N ARG A 170 -17.72 13.06 0.63
CA ARG A 170 -16.50 13.02 1.45
C ARG A 170 -15.90 11.62 1.43
N LEU A 171 -15.06 11.37 0.42
CA LEU A 171 -14.28 10.15 0.28
C LEU A 171 -12.87 10.36 0.85
N HIS A 172 -12.48 9.56 1.83
CA HIS A 172 -11.12 9.50 2.36
C HIS A 172 -10.49 8.14 2.07
N SER A 173 -9.17 8.10 2.00
CA SER A 173 -8.41 6.90 1.63
C SER A 173 -7.15 6.77 2.47
N TYR A 174 -6.92 5.61 3.06
CA TYR A 174 -5.65 5.22 3.68
C TYR A 174 -5.13 3.95 3.00
N LEU A 175 -4.17 4.11 2.08
CA LEU A 175 -3.78 3.02 1.18
C LEU A 175 -5.04 2.42 0.52
N ASP A 176 -5.22 1.11 0.63
CA ASP A 176 -6.31 0.37 -0.02
C ASP A 176 -7.65 0.47 0.73
N ASP A 177 -7.66 1.06 1.92
CA ASP A 177 -8.87 1.26 2.72
C ASP A 177 -9.51 2.61 2.38
N PHE A 178 -10.79 2.59 1.98
CA PHE A 178 -11.58 3.80 1.75
C PHE A 178 -12.66 3.96 2.80
N ILE A 179 -12.93 5.21 3.19
CA ILE A 179 -14.06 5.57 4.05
C ILE A 179 -14.85 6.72 3.41
N VAL A 180 -16.17 6.55 3.37
CA VAL A 180 -17.10 7.56 2.89
C VAL A 180 -17.86 8.10 4.08
N LEU A 181 -17.92 9.43 4.23
CA LEU A 181 -18.56 10.08 5.36
C LEU A 181 -19.70 11.01 4.91
N GLN A 182 -20.85 10.89 5.54
CA GLN A 182 -22.00 11.73 5.23
C GLN A 182 -22.87 12.07 6.43
N LEU A 183 -23.55 13.22 6.39
CA LEU A 183 -24.45 13.68 7.45
C LEU A 183 -25.73 12.86 7.54
N SER A 184 -26.27 12.47 6.38
CA SER A 184 -27.52 11.72 6.29
C SER A 184 -27.24 10.29 5.84
N ARG A 185 -27.86 9.33 6.53
CA ARG A 185 -27.86 7.92 6.15
C ARG A 185 -28.35 7.70 4.72
N GLN A 186 -29.37 8.45 4.28
CA GLN A 186 -29.93 8.34 2.93
C GLN A 186 -29.00 8.95 1.88
N ALA A 187 -28.35 10.07 2.19
CA ALA A 187 -27.32 10.62 1.32
C ALA A 187 -26.14 9.64 1.17
N LEU A 188 -25.68 9.04 2.27
CA LEU A 188 -24.60 8.06 2.23
C LEU A 188 -24.91 6.88 1.29
N ARG A 189 -26.14 6.35 1.30
CA ARG A 189 -26.52 5.26 0.38
C ARG A 189 -26.41 5.67 -1.09
N ARG A 190 -26.82 6.90 -1.42
CA ARG A 190 -26.72 7.44 -2.78
C ARG A 190 -25.25 7.65 -3.18
N ASP A 191 -24.46 8.19 -2.26
CA ASP A 191 -23.03 8.44 -2.47
C ASP A 191 -22.27 7.13 -2.71
N ILE A 192 -22.61 6.07 -1.95
CA ILE A 192 -22.00 4.73 -2.13
C ILE A 192 -22.33 4.17 -3.51
N SER A 193 -23.58 4.23 -3.95
CA SER A 193 -23.95 3.78 -5.31
C SER A 193 -23.09 4.49 -6.35
N THR A 194 -23.00 5.82 -6.24
CA THR A 194 -22.21 6.65 -7.16
C THR A 194 -20.72 6.28 -7.15
N ILE A 195 -20.15 6.00 -5.97
CA ILE A 195 -18.75 5.58 -5.84
C ILE A 195 -18.53 4.19 -6.44
N LEU A 196 -19.43 3.23 -6.19
CA LEU A 196 -19.32 1.88 -6.73
C LEU A 196 -19.42 1.88 -8.25
N ASP A 197 -20.34 2.67 -8.81
CA ASP A 197 -20.47 2.87 -10.26
C ASP A 197 -19.20 3.51 -10.85
N LEU A 198 -18.64 4.51 -10.17
CA LEU A 198 -17.38 5.13 -10.56
C LEU A 198 -16.22 4.13 -10.53
N PHE A 199 -16.09 3.35 -9.46
CA PHE A 199 -15.03 2.34 -9.33
C PHE A 199 -15.16 1.28 -10.42
N GLN A 200 -16.37 0.78 -10.68
CA GLN A 200 -16.65 -0.15 -11.75
C GLN A 200 -16.28 0.42 -13.13
N SER A 201 -16.63 1.68 -13.41
CA SER A 201 -16.29 2.35 -14.68
C SER A 201 -14.79 2.52 -14.90
N LEU A 202 -14.03 2.59 -13.80
CA LEU A 202 -12.56 2.68 -13.79
C LEU A 202 -11.88 1.29 -13.76
N GLY A 203 -12.66 0.20 -13.72
CA GLY A 203 -12.14 -1.17 -13.60
C GLY A 203 -11.55 -1.47 -12.21
N ILE A 204 -11.91 -0.70 -11.19
CA ILE A 204 -11.52 -0.93 -9.80
C ILE A 204 -12.50 -1.91 -9.17
N ALA A 205 -12.01 -3.11 -8.84
CA ALA A 205 -12.83 -4.15 -8.21
C ALA A 205 -12.95 -3.92 -6.69
N VAL A 206 -14.17 -4.02 -6.18
CA VAL A 206 -14.49 -3.87 -4.74
C VAL A 206 -14.69 -5.24 -4.12
N ASN A 207 -14.13 -5.44 -2.93
CA ASN A 207 -14.34 -6.62 -2.14
C ASN A 207 -15.56 -6.45 -1.23
N GLU A 208 -16.74 -6.78 -1.75
CA GLU A 208 -18.00 -6.60 -1.03
C GLU A 208 -18.05 -7.36 0.30
N LYS A 209 -17.36 -8.51 0.41
CA LYS A 209 -17.34 -9.32 1.63
C LYS A 209 -16.56 -8.68 2.77
N LYS A 210 -15.51 -7.93 2.45
CA LYS A 210 -14.70 -7.20 3.45
C LYS A 210 -15.12 -5.74 3.60
N SER A 211 -15.87 -5.21 2.64
CA SER A 211 -16.42 -3.87 2.70
C SER A 211 -17.60 -3.80 3.68
N HIS A 212 -17.70 -2.69 4.41
CA HIS A 212 -18.89 -2.38 5.20
C HIS A 212 -19.70 -1.31 4.49
N LEU A 213 -20.50 -1.74 3.50
CA LEU A 213 -21.29 -0.86 2.62
C LEU A 213 -22.61 -0.39 3.25
N THR A 214 -22.98 -0.92 4.41
CA THR A 214 -24.19 -0.48 5.12
C THR A 214 -23.87 0.74 5.99
N PRO A 215 -24.58 1.87 5.80
CA PRO A 215 -24.40 3.07 6.63
C PRO A 215 -24.43 2.77 8.11
N SER A 216 -23.36 3.12 8.81
CA SER A 216 -23.20 2.94 10.24
C SER A 216 -22.55 4.17 10.89
N GLN A 217 -22.84 4.41 12.16
CA GLN A 217 -22.12 5.40 12.97
C GLN A 217 -20.96 4.77 13.75
N THR A 218 -20.73 3.48 13.57
CA THR A 218 -19.59 2.74 14.12
C THR A 218 -18.97 1.87 13.03
N GLY A 219 -17.65 1.74 12.98
CA GLY A 219 -17.00 0.94 11.95
C GLY A 219 -15.50 0.75 12.16
N ILE A 220 -14.91 -0.09 11.31
CA ILE A 220 -13.48 -0.38 11.29
C ILE A 220 -12.86 0.30 10.06
N PHE A 221 -11.91 1.19 10.29
CA PHE A 221 -11.10 1.86 9.27
C PHE A 221 -9.65 1.96 9.74
N GLY A 222 -8.90 0.86 9.64
CA GLY A 222 -7.60 0.70 10.29
C GLY A 222 -7.64 0.68 11.83
N CYS A 223 -8.71 1.20 12.44
CA CYS A 223 -9.08 1.12 13.85
C CYS A 223 -10.61 1.20 14.02
N ASN A 224 -11.12 0.93 15.23
CA ASN A 224 -12.52 1.16 15.57
C ASN A 224 -12.80 2.66 15.68
N ILE A 225 -13.76 3.16 14.91
CA ILE A 225 -14.18 4.57 14.90
C ILE A 225 -15.66 4.66 15.30
N SER A 226 -15.96 5.57 16.23
CA SER A 226 -17.32 6.02 16.53
C SER A 226 -17.54 7.40 15.92
N LEU A 227 -18.60 7.53 15.14
CA LEU A 227 -19.02 8.74 14.43
C LEU A 227 -20.23 9.42 15.09
N SER A 228 -20.63 8.95 16.28
CA SER A 228 -21.91 9.31 16.92
C SER A 228 -21.82 10.39 18.01
N HIS A 229 -20.63 10.87 18.42
CA HIS A 229 -20.52 11.83 19.54
C HIS A 229 -19.41 12.87 19.35
N SER A 230 -19.68 14.10 19.81
CA SER A 230 -18.78 15.27 19.87
C SER A 230 -17.58 15.11 20.82
N HIS A 231 -17.52 14.01 21.56
CA HIS A 231 -16.29 13.49 22.14
C HIS A 231 -15.88 12.25 21.35
N THR A 232 -14.98 12.43 20.40
CA THR A 232 -14.28 11.32 19.76
C THR A 232 -13.48 10.57 20.82
N VAL A 233 -14.10 9.62 21.51
CA VAL A 233 -13.35 8.63 22.28
C VAL A 233 -12.71 7.71 21.25
N SER A 234 -11.47 8.03 20.91
CA SER A 234 -10.54 7.00 20.47
C SER A 234 -10.36 6.07 21.67
N HIS A 235 -11.24 5.08 21.82
CA HIS A 235 -10.81 3.87 22.51
C HIS A 235 -9.77 3.24 21.59
N TYR A 236 -8.53 3.70 21.74
CA TYR A 236 -7.35 2.91 21.45
C TYR A 236 -7.46 1.66 22.33
N PHE A 237 -8.26 0.69 21.89
CA PHE A 237 -8.14 -0.64 22.44
C PHE A 237 -6.77 -1.11 21.98
N GLN A 238 -5.83 -1.16 22.93
CA GLN A 238 -4.59 -1.93 22.83
C GLN A 238 -4.92 -3.43 22.79
N GLY A 239 -5.80 -3.86 21.88
CA GLY A 239 -5.61 -5.17 21.22
C GLY A 239 -4.44 -5.00 20.25
N PRO A 240 -3.78 -6.08 19.79
CA PRO A 240 -2.60 -5.94 18.95
C PRO A 240 -2.96 -5.11 17.72
N VAL A 241 -2.58 -3.82 17.77
CA VAL A 241 -2.46 -2.96 16.60
C VAL A 241 -1.49 -3.73 15.76
N ASN A 242 -2.04 -4.45 14.80
CA ASN A 242 -1.24 -5.37 14.05
C ASN A 242 -0.32 -4.51 13.20
N GLN A 243 0.89 -4.43 13.72
CA GLN A 243 2.05 -3.85 13.14
C GLN A 243 2.28 -4.42 11.74
N LEU A 244 1.63 -3.83 10.73
CA LEU A 244 2.41 -3.25 9.64
C LEU A 244 2.80 -1.85 10.12
N THR A 245 3.53 -1.80 11.24
CA THR A 245 3.95 -0.53 11.81
C THR A 245 4.89 0.13 10.82
N MET A 246 4.85 1.45 10.81
CA MET A 246 5.93 2.29 10.33
C MET A 246 7.32 1.84 10.84
N GLN A 247 7.43 1.01 11.90
CA GLN A 247 8.66 0.33 12.32
C GLN A 247 9.20 -0.69 11.30
N GLN A 248 8.36 -1.37 10.53
CA GLN A 248 8.82 -2.23 9.43
C GLN A 248 9.27 -1.43 8.20
N LEU A 249 8.84 -0.17 8.04
CA LEU A 249 9.40 0.76 7.05
C LEU A 249 10.68 1.47 7.57
N HIS A 250 10.73 1.81 8.85
CA HIS A 250 11.92 2.40 9.49
C HIS A 250 13.09 1.40 9.63
N ALA A 251 12.84 0.09 9.70
CA ALA A 251 13.89 -0.94 9.67
C ALA A 251 14.64 -1.00 8.31
N PHE A 252 14.14 -0.34 7.26
CA PHE A 252 14.80 -0.23 5.96
C PHE A 252 15.50 1.11 5.71
N ILE A 253 15.42 2.07 6.63
CA ILE A 253 16.19 3.31 6.58
C ILE A 253 17.46 3.07 7.43
N PRO A 254 18.67 3.05 6.85
CA PRO A 254 19.88 2.92 7.67
C PRO A 254 19.97 4.13 8.62
N PRO A 255 20.50 3.97 9.86
CA PRO A 255 20.76 5.10 10.71
C PRO A 255 21.72 6.04 9.98
N VAL A 256 21.34 7.32 9.88
CA VAL A 256 22.25 8.38 9.46
C VAL A 256 23.35 8.43 10.52
N SER A 257 24.52 7.91 10.19
CA SER A 257 25.71 8.03 11.02
C SER A 257 26.03 9.51 11.18
N SER A 258 25.96 9.97 12.42
CA SER A 258 26.41 11.28 12.87
C SER A 258 27.85 11.53 12.41
N GLY A 259 28.04 12.57 11.60
CA GLY A 259 29.35 13.00 11.13
C GLY A 259 29.34 14.46 10.68
N ILE A 260 29.64 15.35 11.63
CA ILE A 260 30.36 16.63 11.48
C ILE A 260 29.63 17.78 10.72
N GLY A 261 29.07 18.70 11.51
CA GLY A 261 29.42 20.13 11.49
C GLY A 261 28.83 21.04 10.41
N THR A 262 27.76 21.79 10.74
CA THR A 262 27.74 23.27 10.96
C THR A 262 26.31 23.84 10.84
N PRO A 263 26.01 24.98 11.50
CA PRO A 263 24.66 25.34 11.89
C PRO A 263 23.99 26.32 10.92
N TYR A 264 22.69 26.13 10.65
CA TYR A 264 21.84 27.23 10.20
C TYR A 264 20.52 27.22 10.96
N MET A 265 20.27 28.35 11.63
CA MET A 265 19.08 28.71 12.39
C MET A 265 17.82 28.71 11.52
N GLY A 266 16.69 28.32 12.12
CA GLY A 266 15.36 28.54 11.54
C GLY A 266 14.23 27.95 12.39
N SER A 267 13.84 28.67 13.44
CA SER A 267 12.52 28.59 14.12
C SER A 267 12.06 27.23 14.66
N GLN A 268 12.49 26.87 15.87
CA GLN A 268 11.78 25.90 16.71
C GLN A 268 10.61 26.59 17.42
N PHE A 269 9.38 26.19 17.10
CA PHE A 269 8.24 26.38 17.99
C PHE A 269 8.36 25.41 19.17
N ARG A 270 8.55 26.01 20.34
CA ARG A 270 8.69 25.39 21.66
C ARG A 270 7.30 24.97 22.17
N ILE A 271 7.00 23.68 22.23
CA ILE A 271 5.84 23.20 23.01
C ILE A 271 6.28 23.10 24.47
N VAL A 272 5.87 24.10 25.24
CA VAL A 272 6.01 24.16 26.68
C VAL A 272 5.04 23.15 27.29
N SER A 273 5.56 22.14 27.97
CA SER A 273 4.78 21.35 28.94
C SER A 273 4.34 22.28 30.07
N ARG A 274 3.04 22.52 30.17
CA ARG A 274 2.43 22.95 31.43
C ARG A 274 1.32 21.99 31.77
N HIS A 275 1.61 21.16 32.78
CA HIS A 275 0.61 20.73 33.75
C HIS A 275 -0.19 21.93 34.22
N ILE A 276 -1.45 21.73 34.54
CA ILE A 276 -2.09 22.25 35.76
C ILE A 276 -3.49 21.63 35.87
N ARG A 277 -3.86 21.32 37.11
CA ARG A 277 -5.24 21.13 37.58
C ARG A 277 -6.05 22.40 37.42
#